data_AF-A0A2W5U447-F1
#
_entry.id   AF-A0A2W5U447-F1
#
_cell.length_a   1.000
_cell.length_b   1.000
_cell.length_c   1.000
_cell.angle_alpha   90.00
_cell.angle_beta   90.00
_cell.angle_gamma   90.00
#
_symmetry.space_group_name_H-M   'P 1'
#
loop_
_entity.id
_entity.type
_entity.pdbx_description
1 polymer ?
#
loop_
_entity_poly.entity_id
_entity_poly.type
_entity_poly.pdbx_seq_one_letter_code
_entity_poly.pdbx_strand_id
1 'polypeptide(L)'
;MSTYRLNKKSKHVAPALLGEVATFIATQEHGSLGAFDTFGPSAIPPQLVDEKAVKNGFSFIELADGSRVALLNVGAVVLLESEGSHRTLANSLEEFLLLWSKGESGVSDLDDGEALGVLAKWVKAKKLKAPKVKRFDFNAWLDGGATEVSRPVAQERRPTAAFEKLGPKMQQLVRMVGRRADDPELVAWVTKTLGKKVPGETRGDSINVVAPKHGVELAFAHDILNTQYPEVARTPRSFIPYLSLAWVNEKFGEPVFGVDGVKATEADLRNALGEPVMDFEFAGDEEPTVATWTRVVDEGAQVSVRFEWSGRLQLTVSVDSAAELASPVDAAANIFIAWAAENGLLDETKFTAHAELLAKVKQRKALASELSKAALPRGLWDTHLRDVGLLRSDAYDWFHNFGRLSQREDFTKLFGSKVADDSWTTVDEASKVLAKNFRR
;
A
#
# COMPACT_ATOMS: atom_id res chain seq x y z
N MET A 1 -18.64 -2.89 -35.17
CA MET A 1 -17.63 -2.61 -34.14
C MET A 1 -17.72 -1.13 -33.81
N SER A 2 -17.87 -0.77 -32.54
CA SER A 2 -17.88 0.64 -32.12
C SER A 2 -16.44 1.14 -32.01
N THR A 3 -16.17 2.35 -32.49
CA THR A 3 -14.91 3.06 -32.28
C THR A 3 -14.99 3.92 -31.03
N TYR A 4 -13.85 4.38 -30.51
CA TYR A 4 -13.81 5.30 -29.36
C TYR A 4 -14.51 6.62 -29.66
N ARG A 5 -15.20 7.19 -28.66
CA ARG A 5 -15.78 8.54 -28.78
C ARG A 5 -14.67 9.58 -28.72
N LEU A 6 -14.70 10.53 -29.65
CA LEU A 6 -13.75 11.64 -29.69
C LEU A 6 -14.40 12.95 -29.29
N ASN A 7 -13.82 13.64 -28.33
CA ASN A 7 -14.17 15.02 -28.02
C ASN A 7 -13.28 15.98 -28.80
N LYS A 8 -13.89 16.80 -29.67
CA LYS A 8 -13.19 17.81 -30.49
C LYS A 8 -13.43 19.24 -30.03
N LYS A 9 -14.25 19.45 -28.99
CA LYS A 9 -14.65 20.80 -28.52
C LYS A 9 -13.96 21.12 -27.21
N SER A 10 -12.94 21.96 -27.26
CA SER A 10 -12.27 22.47 -26.08
C SER A 10 -11.84 23.92 -26.26
N LYS A 11 -11.87 24.70 -25.18
CA LYS A 11 -11.28 26.05 -25.11
C LYS A 11 -9.76 26.00 -24.87
N HIS A 12 -9.20 24.81 -24.63
CA HIS A 12 -7.79 24.62 -24.34
C HIS A 12 -6.99 24.35 -25.62
N VAL A 13 -5.81 24.94 -25.74
CA VAL A 13 -4.88 24.68 -26.85
C VAL A 13 -4.21 23.32 -26.61
N ALA A 14 -4.71 22.28 -27.27
CA ALA A 14 -4.13 20.95 -27.19
C ALA A 14 -2.83 20.83 -28.01
N PRO A 15 -1.80 20.11 -27.54
CA PRO A 15 -0.60 19.85 -28.34
C PRO A 15 -0.93 19.10 -29.62
N ALA A 16 -0.19 19.36 -30.71
CA ALA A 16 -0.36 18.68 -31.99
C ALA A 16 -0.32 17.15 -31.85
N LEU A 17 0.58 16.65 -31.00
CA LEU A 17 0.70 15.23 -30.68
C LEU A 17 -0.61 14.62 -30.16
N LEU A 18 -1.37 15.34 -29.32
CA LEU A 18 -2.65 14.83 -28.83
C LEU A 18 -3.67 14.70 -29.96
N GLY A 19 -3.65 15.59 -30.96
CA GLY A 19 -4.48 15.48 -32.16
C GLY A 19 -4.09 14.31 -33.05
N GLU A 20 -2.79 14.03 -33.18
CA GLU A 20 -2.29 12.85 -33.90
C GLU A 20 -2.70 11.55 -33.21
N VAL A 21 -2.60 11.49 -31.88
CA VAL A 21 -3.06 10.35 -31.08
C VAL A 21 -4.57 10.18 -31.20
N ALA A 22 -5.36 11.26 -31.12
CA ALA A 22 -6.80 11.19 -31.31
C ALA A 22 -7.18 10.62 -32.68
N THR A 23 -6.44 11.01 -33.73
CA THR A 23 -6.62 10.48 -35.09
C THR A 23 -6.29 8.99 -35.16
N PHE A 24 -5.24 8.56 -34.48
CA PHE A 24 -4.90 7.14 -34.36
C PHE A 24 -5.99 6.36 -33.62
N ILE A 25 -6.39 6.80 -32.43
CA ILE A 25 -7.41 6.16 -31.59
C ILE A 25 -8.76 6.05 -32.33
N ALA A 26 -9.12 7.04 -33.16
CA ALA A 26 -10.31 7.02 -34.00
C ALA A 26 -10.44 5.76 -34.89
N THR A 27 -9.30 5.16 -35.24
CA THR A 27 -9.22 3.99 -36.13
C THR A 27 -9.22 2.66 -35.39
N GLN A 28 -9.18 2.70 -34.06
CA GLN A 28 -9.10 1.52 -33.21
C GLN A 28 -10.48 1.11 -32.71
N GLU A 29 -10.65 -0.19 -32.46
CA GLU A 29 -11.88 -0.73 -31.86
C GLU A 29 -11.96 -0.33 -30.39
N HIS A 30 -13.17 0.01 -29.92
CA HIS A 30 -13.39 0.33 -28.51
C HIS A 30 -12.97 -0.84 -27.61
N GLY A 31 -12.22 -0.55 -26.53
CA GLY A 31 -11.64 -1.54 -25.62
C GLY A 31 -10.27 -2.06 -26.04
N SER A 32 -9.86 -1.91 -27.30
CA SER A 32 -8.58 -2.47 -27.80
C SER A 32 -7.33 -1.81 -27.20
N LEU A 33 -7.45 -0.55 -26.77
CA LEU A 33 -6.37 0.21 -26.11
C LEU A 33 -6.64 0.41 -24.61
N GLY A 34 -7.54 -0.38 -24.03
CA GLY A 34 -8.02 -0.24 -22.66
C GLY A 34 -9.46 0.27 -22.56
N ALA A 35 -10.00 0.19 -21.35
CA ALA A 35 -11.36 0.56 -20.97
C ALA A 35 -11.48 2.05 -20.66
N PHE A 36 -11.86 2.85 -21.66
CA PHE A 36 -12.17 4.27 -21.46
C PHE A 36 -13.30 4.71 -22.41
N ASP A 37 -14.12 5.65 -21.96
CA ASP A 37 -15.34 6.06 -22.65
C ASP A 37 -15.09 7.08 -23.75
N THR A 38 -14.21 8.05 -23.47
CA THR A 38 -13.97 9.19 -24.36
C THR A 38 -12.49 9.57 -24.40
N PHE A 39 -12.01 9.91 -25.60
CA PHE A 39 -10.69 10.50 -25.82
C PHE A 39 -10.79 11.89 -26.42
N GLY A 40 -9.95 12.81 -25.98
CA GLY A 40 -9.86 14.17 -26.50
C GLY A 40 -10.16 15.23 -25.44
N PRO A 41 -9.77 16.48 -25.70
CA PRO A 41 -9.73 17.51 -24.67
C PRO A 41 -11.14 17.84 -24.13
N SER A 42 -11.31 17.72 -22.82
CA SER A 42 -12.48 18.12 -22.04
C SER A 42 -12.06 18.94 -20.82
N ALA A 43 -13.00 19.71 -20.25
CA ALA A 43 -12.73 20.47 -19.03
C ALA A 43 -12.54 19.52 -17.85
N ILE A 44 -11.59 19.81 -16.97
CA ILE A 44 -11.43 19.07 -15.72
C ILE A 44 -12.65 19.37 -14.83
N PRO A 45 -13.39 18.36 -14.36
CA PRO A 45 -14.51 18.57 -13.45
C PRO A 45 -14.03 19.12 -12.09
N PRO A 46 -14.56 20.25 -11.59
CA PRO A 46 -14.11 20.87 -10.33
C PRO A 46 -14.27 19.99 -9.09
N GLN A 47 -15.13 18.97 -9.14
CA GLN A 47 -15.31 18.03 -8.03
C GLN A 47 -14.15 17.04 -7.87
N LEU A 48 -13.28 16.89 -8.88
CA LEU A 48 -12.17 15.92 -8.85
C LEU A 48 -10.87 16.51 -8.30
N VAL A 49 -10.69 17.83 -8.33
CA VAL A 49 -9.42 18.48 -7.97
C VAL A 49 -9.60 19.98 -7.73
N ASP A 50 -8.63 20.58 -7.02
CA ASP A 50 -8.56 22.02 -6.75
C ASP A 50 -8.61 22.91 -8.02
N GLU A 51 -9.10 24.13 -7.84
CA GLU A 51 -9.26 25.15 -8.88
C GLU A 51 -7.96 25.44 -9.65
N LYS A 52 -6.80 25.30 -9.00
CA LYS A 52 -5.48 25.46 -9.63
C LYS A 52 -5.28 24.48 -10.77
N ALA A 53 -5.64 23.20 -10.61
CA ALA A 53 -5.53 22.21 -11.69
C ALA A 53 -6.55 22.48 -12.80
N VAL A 54 -7.79 22.81 -12.43
CA VAL A 54 -8.86 23.18 -13.38
C VAL A 54 -8.44 24.33 -14.28
N LYS A 55 -7.75 25.34 -13.74
CA LYS A 55 -7.25 26.50 -14.49
C LYS A 55 -6.01 26.19 -15.34
N ASN A 56 -5.23 25.17 -14.99
CA ASN A 56 -3.92 24.91 -15.57
C ASN A 56 -3.84 23.59 -16.33
N GLY A 57 -4.95 23.08 -16.85
CA GLY A 57 -4.96 21.86 -17.65
C GLY A 57 -6.30 21.54 -18.25
N PHE A 58 -6.39 20.36 -18.86
CA PHE A 58 -7.62 19.78 -19.41
C PHE A 58 -7.55 18.25 -19.34
N SER A 59 -8.68 17.57 -19.19
CA SER A 59 -8.77 16.11 -19.30
C SER A 59 -8.73 15.67 -20.76
N PHE A 60 -8.17 14.51 -21.07
CA PHE A 60 -8.16 13.96 -22.42
C PHE A 60 -8.48 12.47 -22.51
N ILE A 61 -8.58 11.75 -21.38
CA ILE A 61 -9.19 10.42 -21.30
C ILE A 61 -10.22 10.44 -20.17
N GLU A 62 -11.41 9.90 -20.44
CA GLU A 62 -12.46 9.69 -19.45
C GLU A 62 -12.63 8.19 -19.19
N LEU A 63 -12.40 7.77 -17.94
CA LEU A 63 -12.55 6.39 -17.50
C LEU A 63 -13.98 6.13 -17.02
N ALA A 64 -14.39 4.85 -17.05
CA ALA A 64 -15.76 4.41 -16.79
C ALA A 64 -16.21 4.63 -15.33
N ASP A 65 -15.26 4.64 -14.40
CA ASP A 65 -15.45 4.91 -12.97
C ASP A 65 -15.63 6.41 -12.65
N GLY A 66 -15.56 7.29 -13.66
CA GLY A 66 -15.60 8.75 -13.48
C GLY A 66 -14.23 9.40 -13.33
N SER A 67 -13.15 8.62 -13.27
CA SER A 67 -11.78 9.13 -13.23
C SER A 67 -11.37 9.77 -14.56
N ARG A 68 -10.36 10.65 -14.52
CA ARG A 68 -9.90 11.43 -15.68
C ARG A 68 -8.39 11.41 -15.80
N VAL A 69 -7.87 11.22 -17.01
CA VAL A 69 -6.47 11.54 -17.32
C VAL A 69 -6.40 12.95 -17.88
N ALA A 70 -5.56 13.79 -17.30
CA ALA A 70 -5.42 15.19 -17.63
C ALA A 70 -4.01 15.57 -18.05
N LEU A 71 -3.91 16.56 -18.94
CA LEU A 71 -2.67 17.19 -19.35
C LEU A 71 -2.64 18.61 -18.77
N LEU A 72 -1.59 18.90 -18.00
CA LEU A 72 -1.36 20.22 -17.41
C LEU A 72 -0.54 21.11 -18.34
N ASN A 73 -0.66 22.43 -18.18
CA ASN A 73 0.08 23.45 -18.94
C ASN A 73 1.61 23.34 -18.76
N VAL A 74 2.07 22.74 -17.66
CA VAL A 74 3.48 22.42 -17.40
C VAL A 74 3.98 21.21 -18.21
N GLY A 75 3.11 20.57 -18.99
CA GLY A 75 3.40 19.43 -19.85
C GLY A 75 3.18 18.06 -19.19
N ALA A 76 3.01 18.01 -17.86
CA ALA A 76 2.81 16.75 -17.14
C ALA A 76 1.41 16.15 -17.37
N VAL A 77 1.36 14.83 -17.42
CA VAL A 77 0.12 14.04 -17.45
C VAL A 77 -0.19 13.55 -16.04
N VAL A 78 -1.46 13.66 -15.63
CA VAL A 78 -1.97 13.29 -14.30
C VAL A 78 -3.26 12.47 -14.42
N LEU A 79 -3.54 11.66 -13.41
CA LEU A 79 -4.79 10.97 -13.13
C LEU A 79 -5.53 11.77 -12.05
N LEU A 80 -6.83 11.91 -12.22
CA LEU A 80 -7.76 12.47 -11.24
C LEU A 80 -8.79 11.39 -10.99
N GLU A 81 -8.72 10.70 -9.86
CA GLU A 81 -9.61 9.60 -9.53
C GLU A 81 -10.97 10.13 -9.04
N SER A 82 -12.04 9.40 -9.34
CA SER A 82 -13.40 9.77 -8.94
C SER A 82 -13.60 9.86 -7.43
N GLU A 83 -12.81 9.09 -6.67
CA GLU A 83 -12.79 9.08 -5.20
C GLU A 83 -11.92 10.20 -4.59
N GLY A 84 -11.47 11.18 -5.39
CA GLY A 84 -10.75 12.38 -4.93
C GLY A 84 -9.23 12.24 -4.79
N SER A 85 -8.72 11.03 -4.98
CA SER A 85 -7.28 10.75 -5.14
C SER A 85 -6.79 11.32 -6.47
N HIS A 86 -5.53 11.76 -6.54
CA HIS A 86 -4.98 12.31 -7.76
C HIS A 86 -3.48 12.09 -7.85
N ARG A 87 -3.03 11.91 -9.09
CA ARG A 87 -1.69 11.42 -9.33
C ARG A 87 -1.06 11.78 -10.68
N THR A 88 0.09 12.49 -10.71
CA THR A 88 1.00 12.45 -11.85
C THR A 88 1.29 11.05 -12.42
N LEU A 89 1.12 10.87 -13.73
CA LEU A 89 1.39 9.63 -14.48
C LEU A 89 2.67 9.72 -15.31
N ALA A 90 2.95 10.87 -15.94
CA ALA A 90 4.16 11.08 -16.74
C ALA A 90 4.56 12.56 -16.82
N ASN A 91 5.84 12.88 -17.04
CA ASN A 91 6.36 14.27 -17.05
C ASN A 91 6.06 15.01 -18.35
N SER A 92 5.61 14.27 -19.35
CA SER A 92 5.26 14.76 -20.68
C SER A 92 4.18 13.86 -21.26
N LEU A 93 3.45 14.37 -22.25
CA LEU A 93 2.53 13.56 -23.05
C LEU A 93 3.29 12.43 -23.76
N GLU A 94 4.52 12.67 -24.20
CA GLU A 94 5.35 11.68 -24.87
C GLU A 94 5.72 10.51 -23.96
N GLU A 95 6.15 10.81 -22.74
CA GLU A 95 6.46 9.79 -21.74
C GLU A 95 5.21 8.97 -21.40
N PHE A 96 4.04 9.61 -21.28
CA PHE A 96 2.79 8.90 -21.02
C PHE A 96 2.47 7.90 -22.13
N LEU A 97 2.54 8.30 -23.40
CA LEU A 97 2.27 7.42 -24.53
C LEU A 97 3.25 6.24 -24.60
N LEU A 98 4.52 6.47 -24.26
CA LEU A 98 5.52 5.40 -24.17
C LEU A 98 5.19 4.39 -23.06
N LEU A 99 4.75 4.86 -21.90
CA LEU A 99 4.35 4.03 -20.77
C LEU A 99 3.08 3.24 -21.09
N TRP A 100 2.03 3.91 -21.57
CA TRP A 100 0.78 3.28 -21.96
C TRP A 100 0.99 2.20 -23.04
N SER A 101 1.87 2.45 -24.02
CA SER A 101 2.18 1.46 -25.06
C SER A 101 2.80 0.15 -24.56
N LYS A 102 3.24 0.11 -23.30
CA LYS A 102 3.84 -1.06 -22.64
C LYS A 102 2.95 -1.66 -21.56
N GLY A 103 1.78 -1.08 -21.30
CA GLY A 103 0.96 -1.42 -20.13
C GLY A 103 1.63 -0.95 -18.82
N GLU A 104 2.38 0.15 -18.85
CA GLU A 104 3.11 0.69 -17.70
C GLU A 104 2.65 2.12 -17.36
N SER A 105 1.45 2.53 -17.82
CA SER A 105 0.93 3.88 -17.55
C SER A 105 0.61 4.09 -16.07
N GLY A 106 0.37 2.99 -15.34
CA GLY A 106 -0.06 3.01 -13.95
C GLY A 106 -1.56 3.24 -13.82
N VAL A 107 -2.34 2.91 -14.85
CA VAL A 107 -3.81 2.98 -14.87
C VAL A 107 -4.28 1.63 -15.40
N SER A 108 -4.80 0.76 -14.53
CA SER A 108 -5.19 -0.62 -14.88
C SER A 108 -6.12 -0.68 -16.08
N ASP A 109 -7.13 0.20 -16.11
CA ASP A 109 -8.09 0.30 -17.21
C ASP A 109 -7.41 0.55 -18.57
N LEU A 110 -6.27 1.23 -18.59
CA LEU A 110 -5.49 1.50 -19.80
C LEU A 110 -4.46 0.41 -20.10
N ASP A 111 -3.90 -0.19 -19.05
CA ASP A 111 -2.79 -1.13 -19.13
C ASP A 111 -3.23 -2.55 -19.49
N ASP A 112 -4.51 -2.89 -19.32
CA ASP A 112 -5.10 -4.20 -19.65
C ASP A 112 -5.60 -4.32 -21.11
N GLY A 113 -5.26 -3.36 -21.98
CA GLY A 113 -5.70 -3.34 -23.38
C GLY A 113 -5.16 -4.51 -24.21
N GLU A 114 -6.05 -5.33 -24.78
CA GLU A 114 -5.68 -6.52 -25.57
C GLU A 114 -4.81 -6.20 -26.81
N ALA A 115 -4.85 -4.96 -27.30
CA ALA A 115 -4.12 -4.51 -28.49
C ALA A 115 -3.10 -3.40 -28.22
N LEU A 116 -2.54 -3.28 -27.01
CA LEU A 116 -1.47 -2.31 -26.70
C LEU A 116 -0.27 -2.41 -27.65
N GLY A 117 -0.01 -3.59 -28.22
CA GLY A 117 1.00 -3.78 -29.27
C GLY A 117 0.78 -2.92 -30.53
N VAL A 118 -0.45 -2.48 -30.82
CA VAL A 118 -0.75 -1.56 -31.93
C VAL A 118 -0.32 -0.13 -31.58
N LEU A 119 -0.59 0.32 -30.35
CA LEU A 119 -0.08 1.59 -29.84
C LEU A 119 1.46 1.59 -29.81
N ALA A 120 2.09 0.50 -29.38
CA ALA A 120 3.55 0.35 -29.42
C ALA A 120 4.13 0.50 -30.83
N LYS A 121 3.49 -0.11 -31.85
CA LYS A 121 3.87 0.06 -33.26
C LYS A 121 3.71 1.50 -33.72
N TRP A 122 2.62 2.17 -33.36
CA TRP A 122 2.36 3.57 -33.72
C TRP A 122 3.41 4.51 -33.10
N VAL A 123 3.67 4.36 -31.80
CA VAL A 123 4.70 5.12 -31.06
C VAL A 123 6.08 4.93 -31.69
N LYS A 124 6.43 3.69 -32.06
CA LYS A 124 7.69 3.38 -32.76
C LYS A 124 7.75 4.02 -34.15
N ALA A 125 6.67 3.97 -34.93
CA ALA A 125 6.60 4.58 -36.26
C ALA A 125 6.75 6.12 -36.20
N LYS A 126 6.18 6.74 -35.17
CA LYS A 126 6.33 8.17 -34.88
C LYS A 126 7.70 8.56 -34.35
N LYS A 127 8.55 7.58 -34.01
CA LYS A 127 9.88 7.78 -33.41
C LYS A 127 9.82 8.65 -32.15
N LEU A 128 8.75 8.48 -31.38
CA LEU A 128 8.46 9.28 -30.21
C LEU A 128 9.53 9.06 -29.14
N LYS A 129 9.99 10.13 -28.50
CA LYS A 129 10.97 10.09 -27.42
C LYS A 129 10.52 11.01 -26.30
N ALA A 130 10.58 10.51 -25.07
CA ALA A 130 10.32 11.35 -23.90
C ALA A 130 11.38 12.46 -23.82
N PRO A 131 10.98 13.74 -23.70
CA PRO A 131 11.90 14.83 -23.47
C PRO A 131 12.58 14.68 -22.10
N LYS A 132 13.82 15.16 -21.97
CA LYS A 132 14.53 15.23 -20.69
C LYS A 132 14.02 16.43 -19.89
N VAL A 133 12.89 16.26 -19.23
CA VAL A 133 12.28 17.28 -18.36
C VAL A 133 12.55 16.97 -16.89
N LYS A 134 12.53 18.01 -16.05
CA LYS A 134 12.59 17.83 -14.60
C LYS A 134 11.38 17.02 -14.14
N ARG A 135 11.58 16.22 -13.09
CA ARG A 135 10.51 15.50 -12.44
C ARG A 135 9.44 16.48 -11.94
N PHE A 136 8.20 16.24 -12.33
CA PHE A 136 7.03 16.96 -11.84
C PHE A 136 6.28 16.11 -10.81
N ASP A 137 5.94 16.73 -9.68
CA ASP A 137 5.10 16.15 -8.62
C ASP A 137 3.80 16.96 -8.56
N PHE A 138 2.67 16.31 -8.82
CA PHE A 138 1.39 16.98 -8.91
C PHE A 138 0.87 17.43 -7.54
N ASN A 139 1.10 16.64 -6.49
CA ASN A 139 0.59 16.94 -5.15
C ASN A 139 1.38 18.10 -4.57
N ALA A 140 2.71 18.04 -4.64
CA ALA A 140 3.57 19.15 -4.22
C ALA A 140 3.30 20.43 -5.04
N TRP A 141 2.96 20.28 -6.33
CA TRP A 141 2.55 21.42 -7.16
C TRP A 141 1.21 21.99 -6.71
N LEU A 142 0.21 21.18 -6.39
CA LEU A 142 -1.06 21.65 -5.83
C LEU A 142 -0.84 22.44 -4.54
N ASP A 143 0.01 21.93 -3.65
CA ASP A 143 0.35 22.52 -2.35
C ASP A 143 1.20 23.81 -2.41
N GLY A 144 1.54 24.28 -3.62
CA GLY A 144 2.28 25.55 -3.78
C GLY A 144 3.80 25.41 -3.78
N GLY A 145 4.33 24.19 -3.91
CA GLY A 145 5.76 23.95 -4.20
C GLY A 145 6.65 23.71 -2.99
N ALA A 146 6.12 23.33 -1.83
CA ALA A 146 6.93 22.90 -0.71
C ALA A 146 6.26 21.76 0.06
N THR A 147 6.62 20.54 -0.28
CA THR A 147 6.83 19.51 0.74
C THR A 147 8.31 19.23 0.72
N GLU A 148 9.03 19.70 1.74
CA GLU A 148 10.29 19.06 2.10
C GLU A 148 9.99 17.56 2.16
N VAL A 149 10.61 16.77 1.27
CA VAL A 149 10.63 15.32 1.45
C VAL A 149 11.21 15.15 2.84
N SER A 150 10.38 14.73 3.80
CA SER A 150 10.80 14.66 5.20
C SER A 150 12.11 13.88 5.20
N ARG A 151 13.15 14.51 5.76
CA ARG A 151 14.44 13.84 5.95
C ARG A 151 14.15 12.51 6.61
N PRO A 152 14.81 11.41 6.19
CA PRO A 152 14.60 10.11 6.81
C PRO A 152 14.76 10.28 8.32
N VAL A 153 13.67 10.08 9.07
CA VAL A 153 13.76 9.97 10.52
C VAL A 153 14.53 8.69 10.75
N ALA A 154 15.77 8.81 11.22
CA ALA A 154 16.56 7.65 11.57
C ALA A 154 15.78 6.89 12.64
N GLN A 155 15.42 5.63 12.35
CA GLN A 155 14.71 4.81 13.31
C GLN A 155 15.58 4.66 14.57
N GLU A 156 14.99 4.86 15.74
CA GLU A 156 15.68 4.63 17.00
C GLU A 156 16.08 3.15 17.04
N ARG A 157 17.34 2.86 17.33
CA ARG A 157 17.86 1.48 17.39
C ARG A 157 18.02 1.08 18.84
N ARG A 158 17.39 -0.02 19.25
CA ARG A 158 17.57 -0.64 20.57
C ARG A 158 17.70 -2.16 20.39
N PRO A 159 18.91 -2.64 20.02
CA PRO A 159 19.17 -4.06 19.87
C PRO A 159 18.89 -4.82 21.17
N THR A 160 18.30 -6.01 21.06
CA THR A 160 18.00 -6.88 22.21
C THR A 160 19.14 -7.87 22.47
N ALA A 161 19.08 -8.63 23.57
CA ALA A 161 20.00 -9.75 23.79
C ALA A 161 19.90 -10.84 22.69
N ALA A 162 18.79 -10.89 21.94
CA ALA A 162 18.65 -11.79 20.80
C ALA A 162 19.52 -11.35 19.61
N PHE A 163 19.71 -10.04 19.41
CA PHE A 163 20.59 -9.49 18.37
C PHE A 163 22.04 -9.95 18.52
N GLU A 164 22.54 -10.00 19.76
CA GLU A 164 23.91 -10.40 20.07
C GLU A 164 24.18 -11.89 19.75
N LYS A 165 23.13 -12.71 19.61
CA LYS A 165 23.23 -14.12 19.22
C LYS A 165 23.25 -14.34 17.71
N LEU A 166 23.06 -13.28 16.92
CA LEU A 166 23.12 -13.32 15.46
C LEU A 166 24.58 -13.24 14.99
N GLY A 167 24.89 -13.92 13.89
CA GLY A 167 26.18 -13.73 13.23
C GLY A 167 26.29 -12.35 12.55
N PRO A 168 27.52 -11.92 12.20
CA PRO A 168 27.78 -10.59 11.67
C PRO A 168 27.01 -10.26 10.39
N LYS A 169 26.74 -11.23 9.50
CA LYS A 169 25.95 -10.95 8.29
C LYS A 169 24.50 -10.68 8.63
N MET A 170 23.92 -11.46 9.54
CA MET A 170 22.54 -11.29 9.98
C MET A 170 22.36 -10.01 10.80
N GLN A 171 23.31 -9.67 11.67
CA GLN A 171 23.34 -8.37 12.35
C GLN A 171 23.36 -7.21 11.36
N GLN A 172 24.19 -7.30 10.30
CA GLN A 172 24.19 -6.29 9.25
C GLN A 172 22.84 -6.20 8.55
N LEU A 173 22.20 -7.33 8.20
CA LEU A 173 20.88 -7.34 7.57
C LEU A 173 19.82 -6.67 8.47
N VAL A 174 19.77 -7.02 9.76
CA VAL A 174 18.84 -6.43 10.74
C VAL A 174 19.01 -4.91 10.86
N ARG A 175 20.25 -4.42 10.81
CA ARG A 175 20.54 -2.96 10.81
C ARG A 175 20.05 -2.25 9.55
N MET A 176 19.85 -2.98 8.45
CA MET A 176 19.36 -2.44 7.18
C MET A 176 17.83 -2.43 7.11
N VAL A 177 17.17 -3.47 7.65
CA VAL A 177 15.69 -3.55 7.70
C VAL A 177 15.13 -2.36 8.50
N GLY A 178 14.04 -1.77 7.99
CA GLY A 178 13.42 -0.55 8.50
C GLY A 178 14.01 0.76 7.95
N ARG A 179 15.08 0.73 7.17
CA ARG A 179 15.62 1.93 6.53
C ARG A 179 14.91 2.26 5.23
N ARG A 180 14.81 3.55 4.90
CA ARG A 180 14.32 4.02 3.60
C ARG A 180 15.31 3.72 2.48
N ALA A 181 14.80 3.55 1.27
CA ALA A 181 15.58 3.25 0.07
C ALA A 181 16.58 4.36 -0.34
N ASP A 182 16.44 5.57 0.21
CA ASP A 182 17.38 6.67 0.04
C ASP A 182 18.42 6.79 1.18
N ASP A 183 18.39 5.88 2.17
CA ASP A 183 19.38 5.83 3.24
C ASP A 183 20.77 5.49 2.67
N PRO A 184 21.80 6.34 2.87
CA PRO A 184 23.12 6.14 2.29
C PRO A 184 23.80 4.83 2.71
N GLU A 185 23.56 4.35 3.93
CA GLU A 185 24.14 3.12 4.46
C GLU A 185 23.50 1.90 3.79
N LEU A 186 22.17 1.90 3.63
CA LEU A 186 21.45 0.88 2.89
C LEU A 186 21.88 0.83 1.43
N VAL A 187 21.95 1.99 0.77
CA VAL A 187 22.40 2.11 -0.63
C VAL A 187 23.82 1.58 -0.79
N ALA A 188 24.72 1.95 0.11
CA ALA A 188 26.09 1.46 0.08
C ALA A 188 26.17 -0.05 0.28
N TRP A 189 25.44 -0.61 1.24
CA TRP A 189 25.44 -2.04 1.52
C TRP A 189 24.87 -2.86 0.35
N VAL A 190 23.69 -2.50 -0.17
CA VAL A 190 23.09 -3.22 -1.31
C VAL A 190 23.98 -3.13 -2.56
N THR A 191 24.58 -1.97 -2.82
CA THR A 191 25.42 -1.77 -4.01
C THR A 191 26.78 -2.45 -3.89
N LYS A 192 27.49 -2.26 -2.78
CA LYS A 192 28.87 -2.75 -2.62
C LYS A 192 28.94 -4.20 -2.18
N THR A 193 28.02 -4.63 -1.31
CA THR A 193 28.04 -5.98 -0.74
C THR A 193 27.26 -6.96 -1.59
N LEU A 194 26.04 -6.59 -2.03
CA LEU A 194 25.17 -7.50 -2.78
C LEU A 194 25.33 -7.39 -4.30
N GLY A 195 25.99 -6.33 -4.79
CA GLY A 195 26.13 -6.04 -6.22
C GLY A 195 24.79 -5.72 -6.89
N LYS A 196 23.85 -5.12 -6.16
CA LYS A 196 22.50 -4.79 -6.63
C LYS A 196 22.22 -3.30 -6.57
N LYS A 197 21.15 -2.85 -7.22
CA LYS A 197 20.67 -1.47 -7.14
C LYS A 197 19.51 -1.40 -6.18
N VAL A 198 19.54 -0.42 -5.26
CA VAL A 198 18.37 -0.10 -4.43
C VAL A 198 17.30 0.57 -5.30
N PRO A 199 16.04 0.17 -5.18
CA PRO A 199 14.93 0.87 -5.83
C PRO A 199 14.74 2.22 -5.13
N GLY A 200 15.39 3.25 -5.66
CA GLY A 200 15.25 4.62 -5.13
C GLY A 200 13.82 5.14 -5.19
N GLU A 201 12.94 4.44 -5.92
CA GLU A 201 11.52 4.71 -6.00
C GLU A 201 10.74 3.47 -6.50
N THR A 202 9.46 3.34 -6.13
CA THR A 202 8.55 2.32 -6.70
C THR A 202 7.14 2.84 -6.91
N ARG A 203 6.42 2.24 -7.86
CA ARG A 203 5.03 2.53 -8.25
C ARG A 203 4.00 1.55 -7.70
N GLY A 204 4.40 0.29 -7.49
CA GLY A 204 3.57 -0.74 -6.88
C GLY A 204 3.82 -0.83 -5.38
N ASP A 205 2.95 -1.50 -4.64
CA ASP A 205 2.96 -1.53 -3.17
C ASP A 205 4.31 -1.98 -2.58
N SER A 206 4.99 -2.88 -3.30
CA SER A 206 6.35 -3.30 -3.00
C SER A 206 7.20 -3.53 -4.26
N ILE A 207 8.52 -3.62 -4.06
CA ILE A 207 9.49 -4.04 -5.08
C ILE A 207 10.59 -4.87 -4.45
N ASN A 208 10.97 -5.97 -5.10
CA ASN A 208 11.96 -6.90 -4.56
C ASN A 208 13.34 -6.72 -5.21
N VAL A 209 14.39 -6.78 -4.40
CA VAL A 209 15.78 -6.88 -4.84
C VAL A 209 16.30 -8.26 -4.47
N VAL A 210 16.40 -9.13 -5.47
CA VAL A 210 16.88 -10.50 -5.29
C VAL A 210 18.40 -10.56 -5.43
N ALA A 211 19.10 -11.06 -4.41
CA ALA A 211 20.54 -11.31 -4.41
C ALA A 211 20.85 -12.80 -4.12
N PRO A 212 20.65 -13.71 -5.10
CA PRO A 212 20.73 -15.15 -4.88
C PRO A 212 22.10 -15.64 -4.39
N LYS A 213 23.19 -14.97 -4.80
CA LYS A 213 24.56 -15.31 -4.37
C LYS A 213 24.81 -15.04 -2.88
N HIS A 214 24.00 -14.18 -2.27
CA HIS A 214 24.07 -13.84 -0.86
C HIS A 214 22.93 -14.46 -0.06
N GLY A 215 22.06 -15.25 -0.72
CA GLY A 215 20.92 -15.90 -0.10
C GLY A 215 19.89 -14.95 0.51
N VAL A 216 19.73 -13.75 -0.06
CA VAL A 216 18.74 -12.76 0.40
C VAL A 216 17.87 -12.26 -0.73
N GLU A 217 16.61 -12.00 -0.39
CA GLU A 217 15.66 -11.23 -1.19
C GLU A 217 15.09 -10.12 -0.32
N LEU A 218 15.25 -8.88 -0.77
CA LEU A 218 14.89 -7.69 0.00
C LEU A 218 13.58 -7.12 -0.55
N ALA A 219 12.53 -7.02 0.26
CA ALA A 219 11.28 -6.40 -0.12
C ALA A 219 11.22 -4.95 0.38
N PHE A 220 11.04 -4.04 -0.57
CA PHE A 220 10.91 -2.63 -0.30
C PHE A 220 9.43 -2.24 -0.42
N ALA A 221 8.80 -1.85 0.68
CA ALA A 221 7.39 -1.45 0.72
C ALA A 221 7.24 -0.10 1.43
N HIS A 222 6.15 0.60 1.15
CA HIS A 222 5.82 1.85 1.85
C HIS A 222 4.76 1.66 2.92
N ASP A 223 3.91 0.66 2.77
CA ASP A 223 2.80 0.45 3.70
C ASP A 223 3.25 -0.45 4.85
N ILE A 224 4.12 0.10 5.70
CA ILE A 224 4.46 -0.54 6.97
C ILE A 224 3.42 -0.11 7.98
N LEU A 225 2.50 -1.00 8.36
CA LEU A 225 1.45 -0.73 9.34
C LEU A 225 2.03 -0.79 10.75
N ASN A 226 2.92 0.15 11.03
CA ASN A 226 3.60 0.34 12.30
C ASN A 226 3.69 1.83 12.56
N THR A 227 3.23 2.27 13.73
CA THR A 227 3.14 3.69 14.10
C THR A 227 4.51 4.36 14.24
N GLN A 228 5.60 3.61 14.40
CA GLN A 228 6.97 4.14 14.43
C GLN A 228 7.51 4.48 13.04
N TYR A 229 6.83 4.05 11.98
CA TYR A 229 7.25 4.26 10.61
C TYR A 229 6.37 5.34 9.99
N PRO A 230 6.89 6.57 9.80
CA PRO A 230 6.14 7.64 9.18
C PRO A 230 5.62 7.20 7.81
N GLU A 231 4.38 7.57 7.53
CA GLU A 231 3.78 7.36 6.23
C GLU A 231 4.68 7.95 5.15
N VAL A 232 5.03 7.12 4.17
CA VAL A 232 5.70 7.65 3.00
C VAL A 232 4.63 8.31 2.16
N ALA A 233 4.70 9.63 2.04
CA ALA A 233 3.85 10.36 1.11
C ALA A 233 3.96 9.70 -0.26
N ARG A 234 2.88 9.03 -0.68
CA ARG A 234 2.79 8.46 -2.01
C ARG A 234 2.81 9.64 -2.98
N THR A 235 3.94 9.85 -3.65
CA THR A 235 3.88 10.71 -4.82
C THR A 235 3.18 9.90 -5.89
N PRO A 236 2.47 10.58 -6.77
CA PRO A 236 1.78 9.91 -7.83
C PRO A 236 2.54 8.97 -8.77
N ARG A 237 3.85 9.19 -8.91
CA ARG A 237 4.71 8.35 -9.75
C ARG A 237 5.60 7.43 -8.98
N SER A 238 5.74 7.67 -7.69
CA SER A 238 6.49 6.80 -6.83
C SER A 238 6.41 7.21 -5.37
N PHE A 239 6.86 6.33 -4.51
CA PHE A 239 7.28 6.68 -3.17
C PHE A 239 8.69 6.16 -2.94
N ILE A 240 9.33 6.63 -1.86
CA ILE A 240 10.62 6.09 -1.42
C ILE A 240 10.31 5.01 -0.38
N PRO A 241 10.35 3.71 -0.75
CA PRO A 241 9.94 2.65 0.15
C PRO A 241 10.93 2.48 1.31
N TYR A 242 10.46 1.84 2.37
CA TYR A 242 11.30 1.24 3.39
C TYR A 242 11.69 -0.19 2.98
N LEU A 243 12.88 -0.65 3.36
CA LEU A 243 13.18 -2.07 3.39
C LEU A 243 12.35 -2.70 4.52
N SER A 244 11.16 -3.18 4.19
CA SER A 244 10.18 -3.68 5.18
C SER A 244 10.52 -5.08 5.65
N LEU A 245 11.04 -5.93 4.76
CA LEU A 245 11.43 -7.29 5.08
C LEU A 245 12.53 -7.83 4.16
N ALA A 246 13.17 -8.90 4.61
CA ALA A 246 14.12 -9.68 3.85
C ALA A 246 13.88 -11.18 4.07
N TRP A 247 13.68 -11.92 2.98
CA TRP A 247 13.73 -13.38 3.02
C TRP A 247 15.17 -13.86 2.94
N VAL A 248 15.49 -14.82 3.79
CA VAL A 248 16.83 -15.41 3.90
C VAL A 248 16.72 -16.89 3.54
N ASN A 249 17.57 -17.35 2.63
CA ASN A 249 17.61 -18.74 2.19
C ASN A 249 18.95 -19.40 2.52
N GLU A 250 19.04 -20.69 2.20
CA GLU A 250 20.18 -21.57 2.48
C GLU A 250 21.55 -21.00 2.02
N LYS A 251 21.59 -20.14 0.99
CA LYS A 251 22.83 -19.54 0.47
C LYS A 251 23.36 -18.37 1.32
N PHE A 252 22.66 -17.97 2.37
CA PHE A 252 23.14 -16.96 3.32
C PHE A 252 24.43 -17.40 4.00
N GLY A 253 24.53 -18.72 4.28
CA GLY A 253 25.76 -19.39 4.71
C GLY A 253 26.26 -18.93 6.07
N GLU A 254 25.38 -18.47 6.96
CA GLU A 254 25.68 -18.11 8.34
C GLU A 254 24.59 -18.71 9.25
N PRO A 255 24.96 -19.45 10.32
CA PRO A 255 23.99 -19.94 11.29
C PRO A 255 23.26 -18.80 12.02
N VAL A 256 21.96 -18.96 12.23
CA VAL A 256 21.13 -17.95 12.92
C VAL A 256 20.62 -18.56 14.22
N PHE A 257 20.93 -17.93 15.37
CA PHE A 257 20.76 -18.53 16.70
C PHE A 257 21.39 -19.93 16.83
N GLY A 258 22.50 -20.16 16.14
CA GLY A 258 23.20 -21.46 16.14
C GLY A 258 22.57 -22.52 15.23
N VAL A 259 21.50 -22.21 14.50
CA VAL A 259 20.83 -23.12 13.57
C VAL A 259 21.40 -22.95 12.16
N ASP A 260 21.90 -24.03 11.56
CA ASP A 260 22.38 -24.07 10.18
C ASP A 260 21.20 -24.21 9.20
N GLY A 261 20.90 -23.15 8.45
CA GLY A 261 19.73 -23.12 7.57
C GLY A 261 19.69 -24.17 6.45
N VAL A 262 20.81 -24.81 6.10
CA VAL A 262 20.86 -25.88 5.09
C VAL A 262 20.45 -27.23 5.68
N LYS A 263 20.78 -27.46 6.95
CA LYS A 263 20.66 -28.77 7.61
C LYS A 263 19.67 -28.78 8.77
N ALA A 264 19.04 -27.65 9.04
CA ALA A 264 18.11 -27.48 10.15
C ALA A 264 16.99 -28.52 10.07
N THR A 265 16.71 -29.13 11.21
CA THR A 265 15.49 -29.87 11.46
C THR A 265 14.58 -29.08 12.40
N GLU A 266 13.30 -29.44 12.46
CA GLU A 266 12.38 -28.88 13.46
C GLU A 266 12.89 -29.07 14.89
N ALA A 267 13.54 -30.21 15.18
CA ALA A 267 14.12 -30.49 16.49
C ALA A 267 15.27 -29.53 16.84
N ASP A 268 16.11 -29.16 15.87
CA ASP A 268 17.17 -28.17 16.07
C ASP A 268 16.59 -26.80 16.41
N LEU A 269 15.51 -26.40 15.72
CA LEU A 269 14.78 -25.16 16.01
C LEU A 269 14.17 -25.20 17.41
N ARG A 270 13.52 -26.30 17.80
CA ARG A 270 12.96 -26.47 19.16
C ARG A 270 14.02 -26.38 20.24
N ASN A 271 15.19 -26.97 20.02
CA ASN A 271 16.30 -26.91 20.97
C ASN A 271 16.88 -25.49 21.08
N ALA A 272 16.99 -24.76 19.97
CA ALA A 272 17.57 -23.42 19.95
C ALA A 272 16.57 -22.31 20.38
N LEU A 273 15.30 -22.47 20.03
CA LEU A 273 14.25 -21.44 20.10
C LEU A 273 13.07 -21.84 21.01
N GLY A 274 13.07 -23.01 21.63
CA GLY A 274 11.96 -23.49 22.46
C GLY A 274 10.75 -23.91 21.65
N GLU A 275 9.57 -23.93 22.26
CA GLU A 275 8.34 -24.37 21.59
C GLU A 275 7.84 -23.34 20.56
N PRO A 276 7.37 -23.78 19.38
CA PRO A 276 6.78 -22.90 18.38
C PRO A 276 5.37 -22.46 18.75
N VAL A 277 4.92 -21.39 18.08
CA VAL A 277 3.50 -21.12 17.86
C VAL A 277 3.09 -21.87 16.59
N MET A 278 1.94 -22.53 16.61
CA MET A 278 1.41 -23.22 15.43
C MET A 278 0.51 -22.25 14.64
N ASP A 279 0.81 -22.06 13.35
CA ASP A 279 0.08 -21.23 12.40
C ASP A 279 -0.52 -22.08 11.27
N PHE A 280 -1.55 -21.53 10.60
CA PHE A 280 -2.12 -22.09 9.39
C PHE A 280 -1.24 -21.76 8.17
N GLU A 281 -1.01 -22.73 7.28
CA GLU A 281 -0.26 -22.48 6.04
C GLU A 281 -1.10 -21.66 5.06
N PHE A 282 -2.40 -21.94 5.02
CA PHE A 282 -3.37 -21.22 4.22
C PHE A 282 -4.61 -20.85 5.04
N ALA A 283 -5.27 -19.74 4.68
CA ALA A 283 -6.48 -19.24 5.36
C ALA A 283 -7.67 -20.21 5.35
N GLY A 284 -7.62 -21.29 4.55
CA GLY A 284 -8.67 -22.32 4.47
C GLY A 284 -8.37 -23.60 5.25
N ASP A 285 -7.20 -23.69 5.91
CA ASP A 285 -6.80 -24.90 6.62
C ASP A 285 -7.62 -25.10 7.90
N GLU A 286 -8.00 -26.34 8.18
CA GLU A 286 -8.80 -26.69 9.36
C GLU A 286 -7.94 -26.78 10.64
N GLU A 287 -6.64 -27.02 10.50
CA GLU A 287 -5.69 -27.13 11.60
C GLU A 287 -4.35 -26.44 11.25
N PRO A 288 -3.66 -25.83 12.22
CA PRO A 288 -2.38 -25.17 11.98
C PRO A 288 -1.26 -26.19 11.75
N THR A 289 -0.59 -26.10 10.62
CA THR A 289 0.45 -27.03 10.16
C THR A 289 1.86 -26.45 10.16
N VAL A 290 2.01 -25.14 10.33
CA VAL A 290 3.30 -24.43 10.25
C VAL A 290 3.79 -24.12 11.65
N ALA A 291 5.00 -24.58 11.99
CA ALA A 291 5.64 -24.22 13.24
C ALA A 291 6.42 -22.90 13.08
N THR A 292 6.06 -21.90 13.88
CA THR A 292 6.62 -20.55 13.83
C THR A 292 7.35 -20.19 15.12
N TRP A 293 8.53 -19.56 15.00
CA TRP A 293 9.20 -18.87 16.10
C TRP A 293 9.53 -17.44 15.71
N THR A 294 9.26 -16.49 16.60
CA THR A 294 9.61 -15.07 16.39
C THR A 294 10.54 -14.58 17.48
N ARG A 295 11.56 -13.80 17.11
CA ARG A 295 12.47 -13.14 18.04
C ARG A 295 12.61 -11.67 17.69
N VAL A 296 12.19 -10.80 18.61
CA VAL A 296 12.47 -9.36 18.54
C VAL A 296 13.96 -9.16 18.72
N VAL A 297 14.62 -8.63 17.70
CA VAL A 297 16.07 -8.37 17.66
C VAL A 297 16.38 -6.88 17.78
N ASP A 298 15.41 -5.99 17.55
CA ASP A 298 15.53 -4.56 17.77
C ASP A 298 14.20 -3.99 18.26
N GLU A 299 14.12 -3.61 19.53
CA GLU A 299 12.91 -3.02 20.13
C GLU A 299 12.68 -1.56 19.73
N GLY A 300 13.74 -0.87 19.30
CA GLY A 300 13.68 0.52 18.87
C GLY A 300 13.07 0.62 17.49
N ALA A 301 13.55 -0.23 16.57
CA ALA A 301 13.05 -0.29 15.20
C ALA A 301 11.92 -1.32 15.01
N GLN A 302 11.53 -2.04 16.06
CA GLN A 302 10.54 -3.13 16.00
C GLN A 302 10.89 -4.12 14.87
N VAL A 303 12.12 -4.64 14.90
CA VAL A 303 12.58 -5.62 13.92
C VAL A 303 12.65 -6.99 14.58
N SER A 304 12.05 -7.97 13.91
CA SER A 304 12.05 -9.37 14.34
C SER A 304 12.68 -10.28 13.29
N VAL A 305 13.18 -11.43 13.77
CA VAL A 305 13.52 -12.58 12.94
C VAL A 305 12.46 -13.66 13.18
N ARG A 306 11.76 -14.05 12.12
CA ARG A 306 10.79 -15.14 12.09
C ARG A 306 11.41 -16.38 11.45
N PHE A 307 11.19 -17.52 12.09
CA PHE A 307 11.53 -18.86 11.65
C PHE A 307 10.23 -19.58 11.37
N GLU A 308 10.06 -20.11 10.17
CA GLU A 308 8.90 -20.91 9.78
C GLU A 308 9.37 -22.29 9.32
N TRP A 309 8.70 -23.33 9.80
CA TRP A 309 8.97 -24.71 9.43
C TRP A 309 7.73 -25.37 8.86
N SER A 310 7.78 -25.69 7.57
CA SER A 310 6.77 -26.47 6.82
C SER A 310 7.44 -27.60 6.03
N GLY A 311 8.36 -28.32 6.69
CA GLY A 311 9.23 -29.34 6.06
C GLY A 311 10.54 -28.77 5.49
N ARG A 312 10.68 -27.44 5.48
CA ARG A 312 11.94 -26.71 5.28
C ARG A 312 11.94 -25.46 6.14
N LEU A 313 13.12 -24.99 6.53
CA LEU A 313 13.26 -23.73 7.24
C LEU A 313 13.13 -22.56 6.26
N GLN A 314 12.25 -21.61 6.59
CA GLN A 314 12.21 -20.28 6.01
C GLN A 314 12.54 -19.24 7.09
N LEU A 315 13.36 -18.26 6.71
CA LEU A 315 13.81 -17.20 7.59
C LEU A 315 13.38 -15.86 7.01
N THR A 316 12.73 -15.05 7.83
CA THR A 316 12.31 -13.70 7.46
C THR A 316 12.80 -12.72 8.50
N VAL A 317 13.47 -11.66 8.06
CA VAL A 317 13.79 -10.50 8.91
C VAL A 317 12.85 -9.38 8.50
N SER A 318 12.03 -8.85 9.39
CA SER A 318 11.03 -7.85 9.04
C SER A 318 10.87 -6.80 10.11
N VAL A 319 10.43 -5.62 9.69
CA VAL A 319 9.74 -4.69 10.58
C VAL A 319 8.44 -5.36 11.02
N ASP A 320 8.17 -5.39 12.31
CA ASP A 320 6.90 -5.83 12.87
C ASP A 320 5.80 -4.91 12.35
N SER A 321 4.83 -5.48 11.65
CA SER A 321 3.73 -4.76 11.05
C SER A 321 2.42 -5.37 11.53
N ALA A 322 1.46 -4.51 11.80
CA ALA A 322 0.08 -4.92 12.07
C ALA A 322 -0.58 -5.44 10.78
N ALA A 323 -1.65 -6.22 10.94
CA ALA A 323 -2.54 -6.55 9.84
C ALA A 323 -3.55 -5.40 9.65
N GLU A 324 -3.77 -5.00 8.40
CA GLU A 324 -4.84 -4.07 8.08
C GLU A 324 -6.19 -4.72 8.36
N LEU A 325 -7.08 -4.01 9.03
CA LEU A 325 -8.49 -4.40 9.17
C LEU A 325 -9.37 -3.60 8.20
N ALA A 326 -9.13 -2.29 8.08
CA ALA A 326 -9.89 -1.44 7.17
C ALA A 326 -9.11 -0.18 6.76
N SER A 327 -9.02 0.09 5.46
CA SER A 327 -8.44 1.31 4.89
C SER A 327 -9.04 1.67 3.52
N PRO A 328 -9.50 2.92 3.31
CA PRO A 328 -9.68 3.95 4.34
C PRO A 328 -10.76 3.55 5.36
N VAL A 329 -10.77 4.20 6.53
CA VAL A 329 -11.83 3.98 7.53
C VAL A 329 -13.15 4.57 7.02
N ASP A 330 -14.07 3.72 6.59
CA ASP A 330 -15.40 4.10 6.12
C ASP A 330 -16.44 4.18 7.27
N ALA A 331 -17.70 4.46 6.93
CA ALA A 331 -18.78 4.53 7.93
C ALA A 331 -18.96 3.21 8.69
N ALA A 332 -18.77 2.07 8.02
CA ALA A 332 -18.94 0.77 8.64
C ALA A 332 -17.83 0.45 9.65
N ALA A 333 -16.58 0.77 9.30
CA ALA A 333 -15.45 0.68 10.22
C ALA A 333 -15.61 1.65 11.40
N ASN A 334 -16.14 2.86 11.19
CA ASN A 334 -16.43 3.80 12.28
C ASN A 334 -17.49 3.26 13.25
N ILE A 335 -18.55 2.61 12.76
CA ILE A 335 -19.54 1.94 13.62
C ILE A 335 -18.87 0.86 14.49
N PHE A 336 -18.00 0.04 13.89
CA PHE A 336 -17.25 -0.96 14.64
C PHE A 336 -16.32 -0.32 15.70
N ILE A 337 -15.58 0.74 15.35
CA ILE A 337 -14.69 1.46 16.27
C ILE A 337 -15.48 2.02 17.46
N ALA A 338 -16.64 2.65 17.22
CA ALA A 338 -17.52 3.17 18.27
C ALA A 338 -17.95 2.05 19.23
N TRP A 339 -18.44 0.94 18.67
CA TRP A 339 -18.89 -0.21 19.44
C TRP A 339 -17.73 -0.89 20.20
N ALA A 340 -16.56 -1.04 19.59
CA ALA A 340 -15.37 -1.61 20.19
C ALA A 340 -14.83 -0.74 21.34
N ALA A 341 -14.89 0.59 21.19
CA ALA A 341 -14.53 1.53 22.26
C ALA A 341 -15.47 1.36 23.47
N GLU A 342 -16.79 1.37 23.26
CA GLU A 342 -17.79 1.20 24.32
C GLU A 342 -17.63 -0.14 25.06
N ASN A 343 -17.25 -1.19 24.36
CA ASN A 343 -17.08 -2.53 24.92
C ASN A 343 -15.66 -2.83 25.42
N GLY A 344 -14.75 -1.86 25.42
CA GLY A 344 -13.39 -2.02 25.94
C GLY A 344 -12.54 -3.02 25.15
N LEU A 345 -12.77 -3.09 23.84
CA LEU A 345 -12.07 -3.98 22.90
C LEU A 345 -10.90 -3.29 22.20
N LEU A 346 -10.80 -1.96 22.25
CA LEU A 346 -9.64 -1.22 21.76
C LEU A 346 -8.47 -1.31 22.75
N ASP A 347 -7.24 -1.42 22.23
CA ASP A 347 -6.02 -1.31 23.03
C ASP A 347 -5.73 0.17 23.30
N GLU A 348 -6.11 0.65 24.49
CA GLU A 348 -5.98 2.06 24.88
C GLU A 348 -4.52 2.55 24.85
N THR A 349 -3.52 1.66 24.95
CA THR A 349 -2.11 2.04 24.89
C THR A 349 -1.73 2.62 23.52
N LYS A 350 -2.45 2.23 22.46
CA LYS A 350 -2.28 2.76 21.10
C LYS A 350 -2.89 4.14 20.92
N PHE A 351 -3.73 4.61 21.84
CA PHE A 351 -4.42 5.89 21.77
C PHE A 351 -3.91 6.90 22.80
N THR A 352 -2.68 6.75 23.30
CA THR A 352 -2.14 7.62 24.36
C THR A 352 -2.23 9.11 24.03
N ALA A 353 -1.94 9.52 22.79
CA ALA A 353 -2.07 10.91 22.33
C ALA A 353 -3.52 11.39 22.16
N HIS A 354 -4.49 10.46 22.12
CA HIS A 354 -5.91 10.72 21.87
C HIS A 354 -6.81 10.19 22.99
N ALA A 355 -6.26 9.97 24.20
CA ALA A 355 -6.95 9.32 25.30
C ALA A 355 -8.25 10.05 25.70
N GLU A 356 -8.25 11.39 25.67
CA GLU A 356 -9.45 12.19 25.94
C GLU A 356 -10.55 12.00 24.87
N LEU A 357 -10.17 11.92 23.60
CA LEU A 357 -11.10 11.72 22.50
C LEU A 357 -11.68 10.31 22.55
N LEU A 358 -10.84 9.30 22.80
CA LEU A 358 -11.29 7.93 23.04
C LEU A 358 -12.29 7.88 24.22
N ALA A 359 -12.01 8.56 25.33
CA ALA A 359 -12.92 8.63 26.47
C ALA A 359 -14.27 9.28 26.13
N LYS A 360 -14.28 10.31 25.27
CA LYS A 360 -15.52 10.92 24.78
C LYS A 360 -16.32 9.95 23.91
N VAL A 361 -15.68 9.21 23.01
CA VAL A 361 -16.33 8.17 22.21
C VAL A 361 -16.94 7.09 23.12
N LYS A 362 -16.19 6.59 24.11
CA LYS A 362 -16.70 5.62 25.11
C LYS A 362 -17.93 6.12 25.88
N GLN A 363 -18.03 7.43 26.09
CA GLN A 363 -19.15 8.08 26.78
C GLN A 363 -20.26 8.54 25.84
N ARG A 364 -20.18 8.21 24.55
CA ARG A 364 -21.10 8.66 23.50
C ARG A 364 -21.20 10.17 23.34
N LYS A 365 -20.11 10.90 23.66
CA LYS A 365 -19.99 12.37 23.58
C LYS A 365 -19.25 12.87 22.34
N ALA A 366 -18.70 11.97 21.55
CA ALA A 366 -18.05 12.24 20.26
C ALA A 366 -18.34 11.07 19.32
N LEU A 367 -18.25 11.27 18.01
CA LEU A 367 -18.40 10.20 17.01
C LEU A 367 -17.07 9.44 16.82
N ALA A 368 -17.14 8.19 16.39
CA ALA A 368 -15.93 7.40 16.10
C ALA A 368 -15.18 7.92 14.87
N SER A 369 -15.88 8.54 13.93
CA SER A 369 -15.30 9.23 12.78
C SER A 369 -14.41 10.41 13.17
N GLU A 370 -14.61 11.02 14.34
CA GLU A 370 -13.68 12.02 14.90
C GLU A 370 -12.40 11.34 15.40
N LEU A 371 -12.53 10.22 16.11
CA LEU A 371 -11.41 9.44 16.63
C LEU A 371 -10.57 8.82 15.50
N SER A 372 -11.19 8.22 14.50
CA SER A 372 -10.46 7.58 13.39
C SER A 372 -9.69 8.60 12.55
N LYS A 373 -10.29 9.77 12.25
CA LYS A 373 -9.57 10.87 11.57
C LYS A 373 -8.36 11.36 12.35
N ALA A 374 -8.44 11.39 13.68
CA ALA A 374 -7.36 11.90 14.52
C ALA A 374 -6.27 10.86 14.80
N ALA A 375 -6.67 9.61 15.08
CA ALA A 375 -5.80 8.58 15.64
C ALA A 375 -5.48 7.43 14.67
N LEU A 376 -6.27 7.26 13.61
CA LEU A 376 -6.15 6.16 12.64
C LEU A 376 -6.02 6.68 11.20
N PRO A 377 -5.08 7.62 10.93
CA PRO A 377 -4.97 8.26 9.60
C PRO A 377 -4.63 7.28 8.47
N ARG A 378 -4.14 6.09 8.82
CA ARG A 378 -3.72 5.01 7.91
C ARG A 378 -4.60 3.76 8.02
N GLY A 379 -5.84 3.92 8.49
CA GLY A 379 -6.74 2.80 8.67
C GLY A 379 -6.76 2.20 10.07
N LEU A 380 -7.69 1.27 10.27
CA LEU A 380 -7.78 0.44 11.47
C LEU A 380 -6.91 -0.81 11.27
N TRP A 381 -6.11 -1.14 12.28
CA TRP A 381 -5.20 -2.29 12.26
C TRP A 381 -5.50 -3.21 13.44
N ASP A 382 -5.13 -4.48 13.33
CA ASP A 382 -5.39 -5.48 14.37
C ASP A 382 -4.76 -5.12 15.73
N THR A 383 -3.58 -4.51 15.74
CA THR A 383 -2.89 -4.04 16.96
C THR A 383 -3.61 -2.91 17.69
N HIS A 384 -4.57 -2.22 17.05
CA HIS A 384 -5.45 -1.26 17.72
C HIS A 384 -6.56 -1.94 18.54
N LEU A 385 -6.77 -3.24 18.35
CA LEU A 385 -7.63 -4.08 19.16
C LEU A 385 -6.81 -4.76 20.25
N ARG A 386 -7.46 -5.06 21.38
CA ARG A 386 -6.87 -5.87 22.44
C ARG A 386 -6.58 -7.27 21.93
N ASP A 387 -5.49 -7.85 22.42
CA ASP A 387 -5.13 -9.23 22.14
C ASP A 387 -5.89 -10.18 23.08
N VAL A 388 -7.16 -10.45 22.77
CA VAL A 388 -8.06 -11.28 23.59
C VAL A 388 -8.85 -12.28 22.75
N GLY A 389 -8.74 -13.57 23.10
CA GLY A 389 -9.43 -14.64 22.38
C GLY A 389 -9.10 -14.64 20.89
N LEU A 390 -10.13 -14.67 20.04
CA LEU A 390 -10.01 -14.59 18.58
C LEU A 390 -10.38 -13.19 18.04
N LEU A 391 -10.39 -12.14 18.86
CA LEU A 391 -10.92 -10.83 18.47
C LEU A 391 -10.24 -10.28 17.19
N ARG A 392 -8.90 -10.31 17.13
CA ARG A 392 -8.14 -9.77 16.00
C ARG A 392 -8.38 -10.55 14.71
N SER A 393 -8.36 -11.87 14.77
CA SER A 393 -8.63 -12.74 13.61
C SER A 393 -10.10 -12.64 13.17
N ASP A 394 -11.05 -12.68 14.10
CA ASP A 394 -12.48 -12.55 13.79
C ASP A 394 -12.76 -11.17 13.15
N ALA A 395 -12.13 -10.10 13.66
CA ALA A 395 -12.27 -8.77 13.06
C ALA A 395 -11.68 -8.72 11.65
N TYR A 396 -10.49 -9.29 11.44
CA TYR A 396 -9.88 -9.38 10.12
C TYR A 396 -10.78 -10.10 9.13
N ASP A 397 -11.26 -11.29 9.48
CA ASP A 397 -12.16 -12.08 8.65
C ASP A 397 -13.45 -11.33 8.33
N TRP A 398 -14.03 -10.65 9.33
CA TRP A 398 -15.26 -9.91 9.15
C TRP A 398 -15.11 -8.74 8.18
N PHE A 399 -14.08 -7.92 8.32
CA PHE A 399 -13.82 -6.79 7.41
C PHE A 399 -13.46 -7.26 5.99
N HIS A 400 -12.78 -8.39 5.84
CA HIS A 400 -12.38 -8.94 4.54
C HIS A 400 -13.41 -9.91 3.94
N ASN A 401 -14.53 -10.15 4.63
CA ASN A 401 -15.59 -11.06 4.22
C ASN A 401 -15.10 -12.50 3.99
N PHE A 402 -14.26 -13.00 4.89
CA PHE A 402 -13.74 -14.36 4.86
C PHE A 402 -14.52 -15.33 5.76
N GLY A 403 -14.57 -16.59 5.33
CA GLY A 403 -15.17 -17.67 6.08
C GLY A 403 -16.66 -17.46 6.36
N ARG A 404 -17.04 -17.44 7.65
CA ARG A 404 -18.44 -17.29 8.11
C ARG A 404 -18.76 -15.87 8.58
N LEU A 405 -17.81 -14.94 8.49
CA LEU A 405 -17.96 -13.56 8.94
C LEU A 405 -17.93 -12.64 7.72
N SER A 406 -18.95 -11.80 7.57
CA SER A 406 -19.00 -10.86 6.47
C SER A 406 -19.63 -9.55 6.93
N GLN A 407 -18.80 -8.51 7.00
CA GLN A 407 -19.22 -7.13 7.21
C GLN A 407 -20.25 -6.71 6.17
N ARG A 408 -20.03 -7.08 4.90
CA ARG A 408 -20.95 -6.78 3.81
C ARG A 408 -22.32 -7.41 4.01
N GLU A 409 -22.40 -8.71 4.30
CA GLU A 409 -23.68 -9.40 4.49
C GLU A 409 -24.42 -8.87 5.71
N ASP A 410 -23.70 -8.70 6.82
CA ASP A 410 -24.26 -8.19 8.07
C ASP A 410 -24.85 -6.79 7.91
N PHE A 411 -24.10 -5.89 7.29
CA PHE A 411 -24.52 -4.49 7.15
C PHE A 411 -25.52 -4.32 6.00
N THR A 412 -25.45 -5.14 4.95
CA THR A 412 -26.48 -5.16 3.90
C THR A 412 -27.84 -5.56 4.47
N LYS A 413 -27.86 -6.54 5.38
CA LYS A 413 -29.09 -7.00 6.02
C LYS A 413 -29.69 -5.96 6.96
N LEU A 414 -28.86 -5.17 7.64
CA LEU A 414 -29.31 -4.14 8.59
C LEU A 414 -29.70 -2.84 7.89
N PHE A 415 -28.84 -2.33 7.00
CA PHE A 415 -28.92 -0.97 6.47
C PHE A 415 -29.22 -0.92 4.96
N GLY A 416 -29.30 -2.07 4.28
CA GLY A 416 -29.35 -2.13 2.82
C GLY A 416 -27.98 -1.88 2.19
N SER A 417 -27.94 -1.45 0.94
CA SER A 417 -26.70 -1.41 0.15
C SER A 417 -25.65 -0.39 0.62
N LYS A 418 -25.96 0.52 1.54
CA LYS A 418 -25.02 1.54 2.02
C LYS A 418 -25.30 1.94 3.46
N VAL A 419 -24.23 2.06 4.25
CA VAL A 419 -24.24 2.71 5.56
C VAL A 419 -24.06 4.21 5.37
N ALA A 420 -24.98 5.00 5.91
CA ALA A 420 -25.00 6.45 5.70
C ALA A 420 -24.04 7.22 6.63
N ASP A 421 -23.96 6.85 7.90
CA ASP A 421 -23.17 7.53 8.93
C ASP A 421 -22.76 6.58 10.08
N ASP A 422 -21.97 7.10 11.02
CA ASP A 422 -21.58 6.45 12.29
C ASP A 422 -22.31 7.04 13.50
N SER A 423 -23.55 7.53 13.34
CA SER A 423 -24.33 8.06 14.46
C SER A 423 -24.59 7.00 15.52
N TRP A 424 -24.76 7.41 16.77
CA TRP A 424 -25.03 6.48 17.88
C TRP A 424 -26.29 5.66 17.69
N THR A 425 -27.29 6.17 16.96
CA THR A 425 -28.46 5.39 16.54
C THR A 425 -28.06 4.24 15.60
N THR A 426 -27.25 4.52 14.58
CA THR A 426 -26.70 3.49 13.67
C THR A 426 -25.85 2.47 14.43
N VAL A 427 -25.06 2.92 15.40
CA VAL A 427 -24.26 2.02 16.26
C VAL A 427 -25.14 1.11 17.11
N ASP A 428 -26.21 1.64 17.70
CA ASP A 428 -27.16 0.87 18.51
C ASP A 428 -27.90 -0.19 17.66
N GLU A 429 -28.24 0.14 16.41
CA GLU A 429 -28.84 -0.80 15.45
C GLU A 429 -27.86 -1.94 15.08
N ALA A 430 -26.58 -1.62 14.86
CA ALA A 430 -25.55 -2.60 14.56
C ALA A 430 -25.12 -3.46 15.77
N SER A 431 -25.32 -2.96 16.99
CA SER A 431 -24.75 -3.54 18.23
C SER A 431 -25.07 -5.02 18.43
N LYS A 432 -26.27 -5.48 18.05
CA LYS A 432 -26.64 -6.90 18.17
C LYS A 432 -25.81 -7.80 17.26
N VAL A 433 -25.55 -7.36 16.03
CA VAL A 433 -24.76 -8.13 15.06
C VAL A 433 -23.29 -8.12 15.44
N LEU A 434 -22.77 -6.96 15.85
CA LEU A 434 -21.39 -6.86 16.35
C LEU A 434 -21.18 -7.71 17.61
N ALA A 435 -22.14 -7.71 18.54
CA ALA A 435 -22.06 -8.55 19.73
C ALA A 435 -22.09 -10.04 19.41
N LYS A 436 -22.88 -10.46 18.42
CA LYS A 436 -22.90 -11.86 17.95
C LYS A 436 -21.53 -12.30 17.42
N ASN A 437 -20.82 -11.41 16.72
CA ASN A 437 -19.56 -11.75 16.07
C ASN A 437 -18.35 -11.63 17.03
N PHE A 438 -18.36 -10.65 17.95
CA PHE A 438 -17.14 -10.26 18.68
C PHE A 438 -17.24 -10.32 20.21
N ARG A 439 -18.42 -10.51 20.78
CA ARG A 439 -18.59 -10.59 22.24
C ARG A 439 -18.52 -12.06 22.66
N ARG A 440 -17.36 -12.49 23.14
CA ARG A 440 -17.14 -13.82 23.74
C ARG A 440 -16.82 -13.70 25.21
#